data_AF-A0A942T6V7-F1
#
_entry.id   AF-A0A942T6V7-F1
#
_cell.length_a   1.000
_cell.length_b   1.000
_cell.length_c   1.000
_cell.angle_alpha   90.00
_cell.angle_beta   90.00
_cell.angle_gamma   90.00
#
_symmetry.space_group_name_H-M   'P 1'
#
loop_
_entity.id
_entity.type
_entity.pdbx_description
1 polymer ?
#
loop_
_entity_poly.entity_id
_entity_poly.type
_entity_poly.pdbx_seq_one_letter_code
_entity_poly.pdbx_strand_id
1 'polypeptide(L)'
;MGIFDKFKKKEKKDYIKEIIAILDCDCLIIEEKNVKGVMTRYHQALMEGKKEGYTPLIIIPSEMMLEVIEAESDNEYLNDNRESILAKAKDIDVKELLKNLLDEVMPMEEDEDYDITGEFAIEKRTNHFLSIDEAVNEKIILAKIPTDKPWEVAAWVPMGGFNECAMPEEQVAVFKYWYEKYGATPALVTPDVWELYIVKPPKTQEESKLLAWEQFGFCGDIVWQGVGTVNSLAGTLINSSYWYFWWD
;
A
#
# COMPACT_ATOMS: atom_id res chain seq x y z
N MET A 1 22.84 32.64 29.53
CA MET A 1 21.86 32.10 28.57
C MET A 1 22.65 31.57 27.40
N GLY A 2 22.89 30.27 27.38
CA GLY A 2 23.79 29.64 26.43
C GLY A 2 23.06 29.35 25.12
N ILE A 3 23.78 29.47 24.00
CA ILE A 3 23.33 29.12 22.64
C ILE A 3 22.76 27.68 22.55
N PHE A 4 23.05 26.83 23.55
CA PHE A 4 22.55 25.46 23.67
C PHE A 4 21.16 25.32 24.30
N ASP A 5 20.55 26.37 24.84
CA ASP A 5 19.14 26.34 25.29
C ASP A 5 18.14 26.20 24.11
N LYS A 6 18.63 26.28 22.86
CA LYS A 6 17.84 25.99 21.64
C LYS A 6 17.64 24.50 21.37
N PHE A 7 18.38 23.62 22.02
CA PHE A 7 18.08 22.18 22.04
C PHE A 7 17.17 21.85 23.23
N LYS A 8 16.10 22.65 23.42
CA LYS A 8 14.95 22.22 24.22
C LYS A 8 14.56 20.84 23.71
N LYS A 9 14.57 19.85 24.61
CA LYS A 9 13.95 18.53 24.41
C LYS A 9 12.70 18.72 23.56
N LYS A 10 12.75 18.35 22.28
CA LYS A 10 11.53 18.16 21.49
C LYS A 10 10.77 17.11 22.28
N GLU A 11 9.62 17.48 22.84
CA GLU A 11 8.76 16.53 23.53
C GLU A 11 8.59 15.36 22.57
N LYS A 12 8.89 14.12 23.02
CA LYS A 12 8.82 12.96 22.12
C LYS A 12 7.37 12.86 21.67
N LYS A 13 7.09 13.26 20.43
CA LYS A 13 5.76 13.23 19.83
C LYS A 13 5.21 11.83 19.98
N ASP A 14 4.00 11.73 20.52
CA ASP A 14 3.28 10.46 20.57
C ASP A 14 2.67 10.24 19.19
N TYR A 15 3.50 9.76 18.26
CA TYR A 15 3.16 9.68 16.83
C TYR A 15 1.87 8.90 16.58
N ILE A 16 1.54 7.90 17.42
CA ILE A 16 0.27 7.17 17.34
C ILE A 16 -0.92 8.10 17.57
N LYS A 17 -0.86 8.95 18.60
CA LYS A 17 -1.94 9.90 18.89
C LYS A 17 -2.07 10.96 17.81
N GLU A 18 -0.96 11.42 17.26
CA GLU A 18 -0.94 12.43 16.20
C GLU A 18 -1.50 11.86 14.89
N ILE A 19 -1.09 10.65 14.49
CA ILE A 19 -1.66 9.94 13.35
C ILE A 19 -3.18 9.80 13.50
N ILE A 20 -3.67 9.34 14.66
CA ILE A 20 -5.12 9.21 14.90
C ILE A 20 -5.84 10.57 14.81
N ALA A 21 -5.22 11.64 15.33
CA ALA A 21 -5.79 12.98 15.28
C ALA A 21 -5.86 13.54 13.85
N ILE A 22 -4.85 13.28 13.01
CA ILE A 22 -4.84 13.75 11.61
C ILE A 22 -5.80 12.93 10.74
N LEU A 23 -5.89 11.61 10.97
CA LEU A 23 -6.84 10.75 10.26
C LEU A 23 -8.27 11.25 10.44
N ASP A 24 -8.63 11.74 11.62
CA ASP A 24 -9.97 12.27 11.92
C ASP A 24 -11.09 11.24 11.60
N CYS A 25 -10.84 9.98 11.97
CA CYS A 25 -11.82 8.89 11.88
C CYS A 25 -11.71 7.94 13.08
N ASP A 26 -12.68 7.04 13.22
CA ASP A 26 -12.67 6.02 14.26
C ASP A 26 -11.45 5.10 14.11
N CYS A 27 -10.58 5.09 15.13
CA CYS A 27 -9.36 4.28 15.16
C CYS A 27 -9.32 3.39 16.40
N LEU A 28 -8.92 2.13 16.23
CA LEU A 28 -8.64 1.20 17.32
C LEU A 28 -7.15 0.93 17.37
N ILE A 29 -6.54 1.06 18.56
CA ILE A 29 -5.17 0.58 18.78
C ILE A 29 -5.27 -0.90 19.16
N ILE A 30 -4.68 -1.77 18.35
CA ILE A 30 -4.60 -3.20 18.62
C ILE A 30 -3.15 -3.60 18.91
N GLU A 31 -2.98 -4.57 19.79
CA GLU A 31 -1.68 -5.16 20.15
C GLU A 31 -1.90 -6.66 20.31
N GLU A 32 -1.52 -7.43 19.29
CA GLU A 32 -1.79 -8.86 19.21
C GLU A 32 -0.47 -9.64 19.22
N LYS A 33 -0.46 -10.78 19.93
CA LYS A 33 0.78 -11.55 20.19
C LYS A 33 1.26 -12.40 19.02
N ASN A 34 0.49 -12.46 17.95
CA ASN A 34 0.75 -13.30 16.79
C ASN A 34 -0.03 -12.79 15.57
N VAL A 35 0.47 -13.17 14.39
CA VAL A 35 -0.14 -12.88 13.08
C VAL A 35 -1.63 -13.20 13.05
N LYS A 36 -2.03 -14.37 13.57
CA LYS A 36 -3.43 -14.81 13.57
C LYS A 36 -4.34 -13.84 14.33
N GLY A 37 -3.88 -13.26 15.43
CA GLY A 37 -4.61 -12.24 16.19
C GLY A 37 -4.90 -11.00 15.34
N VAL A 38 -3.86 -10.42 14.73
CA VAL A 38 -3.99 -9.24 13.86
C VAL A 38 -4.92 -9.53 12.68
N MET A 39 -4.71 -10.65 11.98
CA MET A 39 -5.56 -11.03 10.84
C MET A 39 -7.01 -11.29 11.26
N THR A 40 -7.26 -11.82 12.47
CA THR A 40 -8.63 -12.00 12.97
C THR A 40 -9.32 -10.64 13.18
N ARG A 41 -8.62 -9.68 13.78
CA ARG A 41 -9.12 -8.31 13.98
C ARG A 41 -9.46 -7.64 12.65
N TYR A 42 -8.55 -7.71 11.68
CA TYR A 42 -8.77 -7.14 10.36
C TYR A 42 -9.97 -7.74 9.64
N HIS A 43 -10.06 -9.08 9.55
CA HIS A 43 -11.19 -9.72 8.88
C HIS A 43 -12.53 -9.46 9.58
N GLN A 44 -12.54 -9.35 10.91
CA GLN A 44 -13.72 -8.93 11.65
C GLN A 44 -14.15 -7.52 11.25
N ALA A 45 -13.22 -6.56 11.28
CA ALA A 45 -13.49 -5.18 10.87
C ALA A 45 -13.92 -5.10 9.39
N LEU A 46 -13.40 -5.96 8.51
CA LEU A 46 -13.82 -6.03 7.11
C LEU A 46 -15.27 -6.49 6.95
N MET A 47 -15.74 -7.42 7.79
CA MET A 47 -17.14 -7.86 7.79
C MET A 47 -18.08 -6.82 8.40
N GLU A 48 -17.63 -6.12 9.44
CA GLU A 48 -18.39 -5.04 10.11
C GLU A 48 -18.48 -3.81 9.20
N GLY A 49 -17.38 -3.39 8.58
CA GLY A 49 -17.32 -2.23 7.68
C GLY A 49 -18.26 -2.33 6.49
N LYS A 50 -18.44 -3.54 5.92
CA LYS A 50 -19.45 -3.78 4.88
C LYS A 50 -20.88 -3.48 5.31
N LYS A 51 -21.20 -3.57 6.61
CA LYS A 51 -22.53 -3.28 7.16
C LYS A 51 -22.63 -1.83 7.65
N GLU A 52 -21.54 -1.28 8.16
CA GLU A 52 -21.49 0.03 8.81
C GLU A 52 -21.08 1.17 7.85
N GLY A 53 -20.62 0.86 6.63
CA GLY A 53 -20.25 1.85 5.61
C GLY A 53 -18.82 2.40 5.76
N TYR A 54 -17.89 1.57 6.22
CA TYR A 54 -16.47 1.92 6.33
C TYR A 54 -15.57 0.84 5.70
N THR A 55 -14.34 1.22 5.36
CA THR A 55 -13.28 0.31 4.92
C THR A 55 -12.19 0.26 5.99
N PRO A 56 -11.83 -0.93 6.53
CA PRO A 56 -10.76 -1.02 7.51
C PRO A 56 -9.39 -0.86 6.85
N LEU A 57 -8.49 -0.10 7.50
CA LEU A 57 -7.09 0.03 7.12
C LEU A 57 -6.20 -0.23 8.33
N ILE A 58 -5.24 -1.14 8.17
CA ILE A 58 -4.15 -1.34 9.11
C ILE A 58 -3.07 -0.31 8.81
N ILE A 59 -2.65 0.47 9.81
CA ILE A 59 -1.52 1.38 9.73
C ILE A 59 -0.49 0.93 10.76
N ILE A 60 0.71 0.58 10.30
CA ILE A 60 1.84 0.30 11.20
C ILE A 60 2.48 1.65 11.55
N PRO A 61 2.33 2.12 12.80
CA PRO A 61 2.69 3.49 13.12
C PRO A 61 4.20 3.62 13.37
N SER A 62 4.78 4.68 12.83
CA SER A 62 6.17 5.09 13.06
C SER A 62 6.27 6.62 13.01
N GLU A 63 7.42 7.18 13.37
CA GLU A 63 7.66 8.63 13.20
C GLU A 63 7.60 9.02 11.72
N MET A 64 8.11 8.18 10.82
CA MET A 64 8.03 8.41 9.37
C MET A 64 6.59 8.29 8.83
N MET A 65 5.79 7.39 9.40
CA MET A 65 4.36 7.28 9.05
C MET A 65 3.60 8.55 9.42
N LEU A 66 3.97 9.20 10.52
CA LEU A 66 3.43 10.50 10.89
C LEU A 66 3.81 11.55 9.84
N GLU A 67 5.07 11.60 9.39
CA GLU A 67 5.50 12.54 8.33
C GLU A 67 4.74 12.33 7.01
N VAL A 68 4.51 11.08 6.61
CA VAL A 68 3.69 10.73 5.43
C VAL A 68 2.28 11.29 5.54
N ILE A 69 1.65 11.17 6.71
CA ILE A 69 0.28 11.66 6.94
C ILE A 69 0.25 13.18 7.14
N GLU A 70 1.29 13.78 7.74
CA GLU A 70 1.44 15.23 7.94
C GLU A 70 1.71 15.97 6.62
N ALA A 71 2.23 15.31 5.59
CA ALA A 71 2.45 15.91 4.27
C ALA A 71 1.16 16.51 3.67
N GLU A 72 -0.03 16.00 4.05
CA GLU A 72 -1.35 16.58 3.74
C GLU A 72 -1.56 17.98 4.36
N SER A 73 -0.94 18.24 5.50
CA SER A 73 -1.31 19.33 6.41
C SER A 73 -0.44 20.58 6.30
N ASP A 74 0.79 20.47 5.78
CA ASP A 74 1.83 21.51 5.94
C ASP A 74 2.46 22.07 4.65
N ASN A 75 1.99 21.72 3.45
CA ASN A 75 2.62 22.19 2.21
C ASN A 75 1.81 23.24 1.42
N GLU A 76 2.28 24.49 1.46
CA GLU A 76 1.97 25.56 0.48
C GLU A 76 2.27 25.16 -0.99
N TYR A 77 2.86 23.98 -1.24
CA TYR A 77 3.31 23.49 -2.54
C TYR A 77 2.64 22.19 -3.02
N LEU A 78 1.95 21.45 -2.14
CA LEU A 78 1.18 20.24 -2.46
C LEU A 78 -0.21 20.43 -1.85
N ASN A 79 -1.07 21.17 -2.54
CA ASN A 79 -2.44 21.51 -2.09
C ASN A 79 -3.41 20.30 -2.17
N ASP A 80 -2.89 19.08 -2.20
CA ASP A 80 -3.71 17.90 -2.44
C ASP A 80 -4.18 17.32 -1.11
N ASN A 81 -5.31 17.84 -0.64
CA ASN A 81 -6.06 17.16 0.40
C ASN A 81 -6.76 15.90 -0.18
N ARG A 82 -7.25 15.03 0.70
CA ARG A 82 -8.11 13.87 0.37
C ARG A 82 -9.08 14.11 -0.80
N GLU A 83 -9.80 15.23 -0.82
CA GLU A 83 -10.77 15.53 -1.87
C GLU A 83 -10.11 15.81 -3.22
N SER A 84 -8.98 16.54 -3.23
CA SER A 84 -8.18 16.81 -4.42
C SER A 84 -7.57 15.52 -5.00
N ILE A 85 -6.98 14.66 -4.17
CA ILE A 85 -6.43 13.36 -4.58
C ILE A 85 -7.52 12.54 -5.28
N LEU A 86 -8.69 12.42 -4.65
CA LEU A 86 -9.83 11.69 -5.21
C LEU A 86 -10.41 12.34 -6.47
N ALA A 87 -10.30 13.66 -6.61
CA ALA A 87 -10.71 14.36 -7.83
C ALA A 87 -9.75 14.05 -8.98
N LYS A 88 -8.44 14.20 -8.78
CA LYS A 88 -7.42 13.90 -9.79
C LYS A 88 -7.45 12.45 -10.24
N ALA A 89 -7.62 11.52 -9.30
CA ALA A 89 -7.68 10.08 -9.59
C ALA A 89 -8.78 9.69 -10.60
N LYS A 90 -9.85 10.50 -10.73
CA LYS A 90 -10.94 10.24 -11.68
C LYS A 90 -10.55 10.50 -13.13
N ASP A 91 -9.57 11.36 -13.36
CA ASP A 91 -9.15 11.79 -14.70
C ASP A 91 -7.97 10.96 -15.24
N ILE A 92 -7.47 10.00 -14.45
CA ILE A 92 -6.35 9.13 -14.81
C ILE A 92 -6.82 7.98 -15.71
N ASP A 93 -6.22 7.85 -16.90
CA ASP A 93 -6.29 6.63 -17.70
C ASP A 93 -5.31 5.60 -17.12
N VAL A 94 -5.85 4.67 -16.31
CA VAL A 94 -5.04 3.66 -15.61
C VAL A 94 -4.26 2.76 -16.58
N LYS A 95 -4.75 2.53 -17.79
CA LYS A 95 -4.02 1.68 -18.75
C LYS A 95 -2.83 2.40 -19.34
N GLU A 96 -2.98 3.69 -19.65
CA GLU A 96 -1.87 4.53 -20.09
C GLU A 96 -0.85 4.72 -18.96
N LEU A 97 -1.31 4.97 -17.73
CA LEU A 97 -0.47 5.05 -16.55
C LEU A 97 0.36 3.78 -16.34
N LEU A 98 -0.29 2.60 -16.25
CA LEU A 98 0.42 1.32 -16.03
C LEU A 98 1.40 1.01 -17.16
N LYS A 99 1.10 1.43 -18.40
CA LYS A 99 2.02 1.30 -19.51
C LYS A 99 3.25 2.21 -19.32
N ASN A 100 3.06 3.48 -18.97
CA ASN A 100 4.16 4.42 -18.77
C ASN A 100 5.05 3.98 -17.60
N LEU A 101 4.44 3.57 -16.48
CA LEU A 101 5.18 3.02 -15.34
C LEU A 101 5.96 1.75 -15.73
N LEU A 102 5.36 0.88 -16.54
CA LEU A 102 6.06 -0.29 -17.07
C LEU A 102 7.25 0.12 -17.95
N ASP A 103 7.07 1.08 -18.86
CA ASP A 103 8.13 1.57 -19.74
C ASP A 103 9.30 2.17 -18.93
N GLU A 104 9.05 2.73 -17.74
CA GLU A 104 10.08 3.28 -16.83
C GLU A 104 10.89 2.21 -16.10
N VAL A 105 10.26 1.11 -15.67
CA VAL A 105 10.94 0.04 -14.90
C VAL A 105 11.60 -1.03 -15.79
N MET A 106 11.31 -1.03 -17.09
CA MET A 106 11.89 -2.00 -18.01
C MET A 106 13.42 -1.82 -18.13
N PRO A 107 14.19 -2.92 -18.26
CA PRO A 107 15.62 -2.82 -18.48
C PRO A 107 15.94 -2.01 -19.73
N MET A 108 17.06 -1.28 -19.70
CA MET A 108 17.53 -0.51 -20.86
C MET A 108 17.87 -1.46 -22.01
N GLU A 109 17.71 -1.00 -23.27
CA GLU A 109 18.02 -1.81 -24.46
C GLU A 109 19.47 -2.33 -24.48
N GLU A 110 20.40 -1.68 -23.76
CA GLU A 110 21.81 -2.09 -23.68
C GLU A 110 22.04 -3.26 -22.68
N ASP A 111 21.05 -3.61 -21.87
CA ASP A 111 21.07 -4.71 -20.89
C ASP A 111 20.42 -6.00 -21.45
N GLU A 112 20.69 -6.33 -22.73
CA GLU A 112 20.07 -7.45 -23.47
C GLU A 112 20.24 -8.84 -22.80
N ASP A 113 21.21 -8.97 -21.89
CA ASP A 113 21.50 -10.22 -21.17
C ASP A 113 20.56 -10.47 -19.97
N TYR A 114 19.75 -9.48 -19.56
CA TYR A 114 18.85 -9.62 -18.42
C TYR A 114 17.47 -10.16 -18.81
N ASP A 115 17.22 -11.45 -18.56
CA ASP A 115 15.90 -12.07 -18.73
C ASP A 115 14.93 -11.65 -17.60
N ILE A 116 14.36 -10.45 -17.73
CA ILE A 116 13.34 -9.93 -16.80
C ILE A 116 12.05 -10.77 -16.80
N THR A 117 11.79 -11.52 -17.88
CA THR A 117 10.56 -12.31 -18.01
C THR A 117 10.66 -13.58 -17.17
N GLY A 118 11.77 -14.33 -17.30
CA GLY A 118 12.03 -15.57 -16.57
C GLY A 118 11.06 -16.72 -16.87
N GLU A 119 11.21 -17.83 -16.15
CA GLU A 119 10.31 -18.98 -16.25
C GLU A 119 9.18 -18.94 -15.21
N PHE A 120 8.00 -19.45 -15.59
CA PHE A 120 6.89 -19.54 -14.64
C PHE A 120 7.00 -20.81 -13.80
N ALA A 121 6.97 -20.63 -12.49
CA ALA A 121 6.77 -21.69 -11.51
C ALA A 121 5.73 -21.26 -10.48
N ILE A 122 5.01 -22.21 -9.88
CA ILE A 122 4.13 -21.90 -8.75
C ILE A 122 5.02 -21.67 -7.54
N GLU A 123 4.95 -20.47 -6.98
CA GLU A 123 5.74 -20.08 -5.81
C GLU A 123 4.99 -20.32 -4.50
N LYS A 124 5.72 -20.28 -3.38
CA LYS A 124 5.13 -20.35 -2.05
C LYS A 124 4.29 -19.10 -1.80
N ARG A 125 3.01 -19.29 -1.54
CA ARG A 125 2.06 -18.20 -1.24
C ARG A 125 2.11 -17.78 0.23
N THR A 126 1.89 -16.51 0.47
CA THR A 126 1.59 -15.96 1.79
C THR A 126 0.10 -16.17 2.11
N ASN A 127 -0.24 -16.21 3.39
CA ASN A 127 -1.61 -16.36 3.86
C ASN A 127 -2.06 -15.22 4.79
N HIS A 128 -1.25 -14.16 4.85
CA HIS A 128 -1.45 -12.94 5.63
C HIS A 128 -0.58 -11.82 5.03
N PHE A 129 -0.72 -10.61 5.56
CA PHE A 129 0.11 -9.46 5.19
C PHE A 129 1.53 -9.61 5.75
N LEU A 130 2.55 -9.51 4.88
CA LEU A 130 3.96 -9.75 5.23
C LEU A 130 4.47 -8.81 6.32
N SER A 131 4.10 -7.53 6.31
CA SER A 131 4.55 -6.56 7.30
C SER A 131 4.04 -6.87 8.71
N ILE A 132 3.05 -7.77 8.87
CA ILE A 132 2.59 -8.21 10.20
C ILE A 132 3.62 -9.10 10.89
N ASP A 133 4.47 -9.83 10.15
CA ASP A 133 5.50 -10.70 10.76
C ASP A 133 6.41 -9.91 11.70
N GLU A 134 6.68 -8.65 11.37
CA GLU A 134 7.52 -7.74 12.17
C GLU A 134 6.71 -6.87 13.15
N ALA A 135 5.40 -6.77 12.96
CA ALA A 135 4.51 -5.94 13.80
C ALA A 135 3.83 -6.70 14.95
N VAL A 136 4.10 -8.01 15.12
CA VAL A 136 3.55 -8.77 16.25
C VAL A 136 4.07 -8.24 17.60
N ASN A 137 3.19 -8.15 18.58
CA ASN A 137 3.45 -7.50 19.89
C ASN A 137 3.70 -5.98 19.83
N GLU A 138 3.64 -5.36 18.65
CA GLU A 138 3.67 -3.91 18.51
C GLU A 138 2.26 -3.33 18.49
N LYS A 139 2.17 -2.02 18.76
CA LYS A 139 0.92 -1.28 18.64
C LYS A 139 0.66 -0.97 17.18
N ILE A 140 -0.50 -1.37 16.70
CA ILE A 140 -0.97 -1.14 15.33
C ILE A 140 -2.26 -0.34 15.39
N ILE A 141 -2.46 0.58 14.44
CA ILE A 141 -3.72 1.31 14.29
C ILE A 141 -4.60 0.55 13.31
N LEU A 142 -5.82 0.22 13.71
CA LEU A 142 -6.88 -0.26 12.84
C LEU A 142 -7.89 0.87 12.65
N ALA A 143 -7.76 1.60 11.55
CA ALA A 143 -8.61 2.73 11.19
C ALA A 143 -9.88 2.24 10.48
N LYS A 144 -11.03 2.81 10.84
CA LYS A 144 -12.31 2.62 10.16
C LYS A 144 -12.55 3.79 9.22
N ILE A 145 -11.95 3.72 8.04
CA ILE A 145 -12.01 4.81 7.05
C ILE A 145 -13.45 4.95 6.55
N PRO A 146 -14.11 6.12 6.67
CA PRO A 146 -15.54 6.30 6.38
C PRO A 146 -15.82 6.38 4.87
N THR A 147 -15.53 5.29 4.16
CA THR A 147 -15.83 5.09 2.74
C THR A 147 -16.29 3.66 2.49
N ASP A 148 -17.26 3.51 1.57
CA ASP A 148 -17.73 2.24 1.03
C ASP A 148 -16.97 1.81 -0.25
N LYS A 149 -16.01 2.64 -0.69
CA LYS A 149 -15.16 2.40 -1.85
C LYS A 149 -13.73 2.14 -1.39
N PRO A 150 -13.28 0.87 -1.33
CA PRO A 150 -12.05 0.55 -0.63
C PRO A 150 -10.77 1.17 -1.21
N TRP A 151 -10.76 1.52 -2.50
CA TRP A 151 -9.61 2.20 -3.11
C TRP A 151 -9.43 3.66 -2.62
N GLU A 152 -10.47 4.28 -2.06
CA GLU A 152 -10.38 5.66 -1.55
C GLU A 152 -9.51 5.75 -0.29
N VAL A 153 -9.17 4.64 0.39
CA VAL A 153 -8.30 4.65 1.58
C VAL A 153 -6.89 5.15 1.29
N ALA A 154 -6.40 5.02 0.06
CA ALA A 154 -5.10 5.57 -0.35
C ALA A 154 -5.09 7.11 -0.35
N ALA A 155 -6.25 7.77 -0.45
CA ALA A 155 -6.34 9.22 -0.27
C ALA A 155 -6.37 9.64 1.21
N TRP A 156 -6.60 8.70 2.15
CA TRP A 156 -6.55 8.99 3.59
C TRP A 156 -5.14 8.87 4.16
N VAL A 157 -4.29 8.07 3.51
CA VAL A 157 -2.88 7.90 3.81
C VAL A 157 -2.12 8.06 2.49
N PRO A 158 -1.74 9.30 2.11
CA PRO A 158 -1.19 9.63 0.80
C PRO A 158 0.30 9.28 0.69
N MET A 159 0.66 8.06 1.05
CA MET A 159 2.00 7.53 0.83
C MET A 159 2.28 7.52 -0.68
N GLY A 160 3.37 8.13 -1.15
CA GLY A 160 3.78 8.11 -2.56
C GLY A 160 4.67 9.29 -2.96
N GLY A 161 5.14 9.30 -4.22
CA GLY A 161 5.94 10.39 -4.77
C GLY A 161 7.44 10.35 -4.43
N PHE A 162 7.95 9.18 -4.04
CA PHE A 162 9.36 8.91 -3.75
C PHE A 162 9.75 7.55 -4.34
N ASN A 163 11.03 7.32 -4.68
CA ASN A 163 11.53 6.01 -5.14
C ASN A 163 10.63 5.32 -6.18
N GLU A 164 10.23 6.08 -7.20
CA GLU A 164 9.35 5.59 -8.28
C GLU A 164 7.97 5.08 -7.78
N CYS A 165 7.63 5.32 -6.51
CA CYS A 165 6.31 5.08 -5.95
C CYS A 165 5.33 6.09 -6.55
N ALA A 166 4.30 5.54 -7.21
CA ALA A 166 3.25 6.31 -7.84
C ALA A 166 2.64 7.34 -6.88
N MET A 167 2.20 8.47 -7.42
CA MET A 167 1.56 9.52 -6.63
C MET A 167 0.26 9.02 -5.98
N PRO A 168 -0.20 9.59 -4.86
CA PRO A 168 -1.42 9.13 -4.17
C PRO A 168 -2.65 9.03 -5.09
N GLU A 169 -2.86 9.98 -6.00
CA GLU A 169 -3.97 9.94 -6.97
C GLU A 169 -3.85 8.79 -7.97
N GLU A 170 -2.63 8.44 -8.37
CA GLU A 170 -2.33 7.31 -9.26
C GLU A 170 -2.58 5.99 -8.53
N GLN A 171 -2.18 5.88 -7.26
CA GLN A 171 -2.47 4.73 -6.42
C GLN A 171 -3.98 4.51 -6.25
N VAL A 172 -4.75 5.57 -5.98
CA VAL A 172 -6.23 5.48 -5.92
C VAL A 172 -6.80 4.95 -7.24
N ALA A 173 -6.31 5.42 -8.38
CA ALA A 173 -6.78 5.00 -9.70
C ALA A 173 -6.44 3.52 -9.99
N VAL A 174 -5.19 3.11 -9.73
CA VAL A 174 -4.72 1.72 -9.90
C VAL A 174 -5.46 0.77 -8.95
N PHE A 175 -5.62 1.13 -7.68
CA PHE A 175 -6.36 0.32 -6.70
C PHE A 175 -7.82 0.19 -7.07
N LYS A 176 -8.45 1.23 -7.62
CA LYS A 176 -9.82 1.13 -8.16
C LYS A 176 -9.89 0.13 -9.31
N TYR A 177 -8.97 0.20 -10.27
CA TYR A 177 -8.91 -0.73 -11.40
C TYR A 177 -8.75 -2.19 -10.94
N TRP A 178 -7.85 -2.45 -9.98
CA TRP A 178 -7.69 -3.78 -9.41
C TRP A 178 -8.85 -4.20 -8.50
N TYR A 179 -9.52 -3.27 -7.83
CA TYR A 179 -10.75 -3.57 -7.10
C TYR A 179 -11.85 -4.06 -8.04
N GLU A 180 -12.07 -3.39 -9.17
CA GLU A 180 -13.10 -3.79 -10.14
C GLU A 180 -12.81 -5.20 -10.70
N LYS A 181 -11.55 -5.48 -11.05
CA LYS A 181 -11.12 -6.75 -11.64
C LYS A 181 -11.04 -7.89 -10.61
N TYR A 182 -10.31 -7.69 -9.52
CA TYR A 182 -9.93 -8.73 -8.56
C TYR A 182 -10.58 -8.56 -7.17
N GLY A 183 -11.32 -7.47 -6.94
CA GLY A 183 -11.79 -7.10 -5.61
C GLY A 183 -10.64 -6.81 -4.65
N ALA A 184 -9.54 -6.27 -5.18
CA ALA A 184 -8.36 -5.90 -4.42
C ALA A 184 -8.65 -4.70 -3.50
N THR A 185 -8.51 -4.90 -2.20
CA THR A 185 -8.76 -3.89 -1.16
C THR A 185 -7.45 -3.51 -0.49
N PRO A 186 -6.98 -2.25 -0.56
CA PRO A 186 -5.83 -1.79 0.21
C PRO A 186 -6.16 -1.92 1.70
N ALA A 187 -5.27 -2.59 2.43
CA ALA A 187 -5.61 -3.16 3.73
C ALA A 187 -4.55 -2.92 4.80
N LEU A 188 -3.28 -2.77 4.39
CA LEU A 188 -2.18 -2.42 5.27
C LEU A 188 -1.28 -1.39 4.59
N VAL A 189 -0.82 -0.41 5.37
CA VAL A 189 0.15 0.60 4.94
C VAL A 189 1.24 0.84 5.98
N THR A 190 2.47 0.99 5.49
CA THR A 190 3.64 1.53 6.20
C THR A 190 4.10 2.79 5.44
N PRO A 191 5.19 3.47 5.83
CA PRO A 191 5.71 4.61 5.06
C PRO A 191 6.11 4.29 3.62
N ASP A 192 6.33 3.01 3.28
CA ASP A 192 6.95 2.52 2.05
C ASP A 192 6.32 1.22 1.52
N VAL A 193 5.26 0.72 2.15
CA VAL A 193 4.58 -0.53 1.79
C VAL A 193 3.07 -0.32 1.67
N TRP A 194 2.50 -0.90 0.62
CA TRP A 194 1.08 -1.22 0.56
C TRP A 194 0.88 -2.73 0.49
N GLU A 195 -0.09 -3.24 1.25
CA GLU A 195 -0.58 -4.61 1.07
C GLU A 195 -2.09 -4.65 0.84
N LEU A 196 -2.50 -5.48 -0.12
CA LEU A 196 -3.87 -5.55 -0.61
C LEU A 196 -4.46 -6.94 -0.32
N TYR A 197 -5.72 -6.95 0.13
CA TYR A 197 -6.53 -8.16 0.30
C TYR A 197 -7.39 -8.45 -0.93
N ILE A 198 -7.32 -9.66 -1.46
CA ILE A 198 -7.88 -10.04 -2.76
C ILE A 198 -8.97 -11.09 -2.60
N VAL A 199 -10.20 -10.75 -3.00
CA VAL A 199 -11.35 -11.67 -2.94
C VAL A 199 -11.52 -12.54 -4.19
N LYS A 200 -11.07 -12.06 -5.36
CA LYS A 200 -11.11 -12.80 -6.64
C LYS A 200 -9.71 -12.90 -7.22
N PRO A 201 -8.79 -13.68 -6.63
CA PRO A 201 -7.42 -13.76 -7.12
C PRO A 201 -7.33 -14.48 -8.47
N PRO A 202 -6.30 -14.21 -9.28
CA PRO A 202 -6.16 -14.80 -10.60
C PRO A 202 -6.14 -16.33 -10.53
N LYS A 203 -6.84 -16.98 -11.46
CA LYS A 203 -7.05 -18.44 -11.45
C LYS A 203 -6.27 -19.18 -12.53
N THR A 204 -5.82 -18.47 -13.56
CA THR A 204 -5.03 -19.04 -14.65
C THR A 204 -3.63 -18.44 -14.68
N GLN A 205 -2.69 -19.19 -15.25
CA GLN A 205 -1.33 -18.71 -15.47
C GLN A 205 -1.31 -17.44 -16.35
N GLU A 206 -2.13 -17.39 -17.40
CA GLU A 206 -2.23 -16.25 -18.30
C GLU A 206 -2.70 -14.98 -17.57
N GLU A 207 -3.76 -15.09 -16.78
CA GLU A 207 -4.28 -13.98 -15.97
C GLU A 207 -3.25 -13.51 -14.94
N SER A 208 -2.55 -14.45 -14.31
CA SER A 208 -1.50 -14.14 -13.33
C SER A 208 -0.29 -13.45 -13.95
N LYS A 209 0.11 -13.85 -15.17
CA LYS A 209 1.20 -13.21 -15.90
C LYS A 209 0.87 -11.80 -16.35
N LEU A 210 -0.35 -11.57 -16.84
CA LEU A 210 -0.81 -10.23 -17.19
C LEU A 210 -0.82 -9.32 -15.96
N LEU A 211 -1.32 -9.81 -14.83
CA LEU A 211 -1.29 -9.06 -13.57
C LEU A 211 0.15 -8.79 -13.10
N ALA A 212 1.06 -9.76 -13.24
CA ALA A 212 2.46 -9.57 -12.84
C ALA A 212 3.13 -8.43 -13.61
N TRP A 213 2.85 -8.27 -14.90
CA TRP A 213 3.33 -7.11 -15.66
C TRP A 213 2.71 -5.78 -15.18
N GLU A 214 1.41 -5.77 -14.86
CA GLU A 214 0.77 -4.58 -14.26
C GLU A 214 1.43 -4.21 -12.91
N GLN A 215 1.67 -5.20 -12.04
CA GLN A 215 2.29 -4.98 -10.73
C GLN A 215 3.77 -4.62 -10.81
N PHE A 216 4.51 -5.19 -11.77
CA PHE A 216 5.90 -4.84 -12.01
C PHE A 216 6.04 -3.38 -12.44
N GLY A 217 5.20 -2.92 -13.38
CA GLY A 217 5.15 -1.49 -13.72
C GLY A 217 4.82 -0.62 -12.52
N PHE A 218 3.79 -0.99 -11.74
CA PHE A 218 3.39 -0.21 -10.57
C PHE A 218 4.43 -0.16 -9.44
N CYS A 219 5.23 -1.21 -9.29
CA CYS A 219 6.21 -1.35 -8.22
C CYS A 219 7.34 -2.25 -8.72
N GLY A 220 8.39 -1.65 -9.27
CA GLY A 220 9.51 -2.40 -9.87
C GLY A 220 10.26 -3.27 -8.86
N ASP A 221 10.40 -2.79 -7.62
CA ASP A 221 11.21 -3.42 -6.57
C ASP A 221 10.74 -4.81 -6.16
N ILE A 222 9.45 -5.13 -6.27
CA ILE A 222 8.96 -6.49 -5.98
C ILE A 222 9.55 -7.53 -6.95
N VAL A 223 10.05 -7.11 -8.11
CA VAL A 223 10.79 -7.94 -9.06
C VAL A 223 12.28 -7.69 -8.91
N TRP A 224 12.76 -6.45 -9.07
CA TRP A 224 14.20 -6.12 -9.10
C TRP A 224 14.93 -6.50 -7.81
N GLN A 225 14.28 -6.28 -6.67
CA GLN A 225 14.83 -6.57 -5.34
C GLN A 225 14.10 -7.71 -4.63
N GLY A 226 12.97 -8.16 -5.20
CA GLY A 226 12.16 -9.26 -4.68
C GLY A 226 12.37 -10.57 -5.42
N VAL A 227 11.37 -10.98 -6.20
CA VAL A 227 11.28 -12.33 -6.77
C VAL A 227 12.15 -12.56 -8.01
N GLY A 228 12.85 -11.53 -8.50
CA GLY A 228 13.84 -11.58 -9.57
C GLY A 228 13.29 -11.56 -10.99
N THR A 229 12.12 -12.14 -11.26
CA THR A 229 11.51 -12.12 -12.61
C THR A 229 10.00 -11.93 -12.59
N VAL A 230 9.44 -11.40 -13.68
CA VAL A 230 7.99 -11.16 -13.79
C VAL A 230 7.19 -12.48 -13.76
N ASN A 231 7.69 -13.57 -14.34
CA ASN A 231 7.00 -14.86 -14.27
C ASN A 231 7.13 -15.53 -12.89
N SER A 232 8.18 -15.24 -12.12
CA SER A 232 8.25 -15.62 -10.70
C SER A 232 7.20 -14.85 -9.89
N LEU A 233 7.02 -13.54 -10.15
CA LEU A 233 5.93 -12.75 -9.55
C LEU A 233 4.57 -13.34 -9.89
N ALA A 234 4.32 -13.69 -11.16
CA ALA A 234 3.09 -14.37 -11.56
C ALA A 234 2.86 -15.68 -10.79
N GLY A 235 3.93 -16.37 -10.41
CA GLY A 235 3.93 -17.56 -9.58
C GLY A 235 3.44 -17.34 -8.14
N THR A 236 3.69 -16.17 -7.58
CA THR A 236 3.22 -15.80 -6.23
C THR A 236 1.77 -15.35 -6.23
N LEU A 237 1.32 -14.72 -7.32
CA LEU A 237 -0.01 -14.11 -7.45
C LEU A 237 -1.14 -15.12 -7.70
N ILE A 238 -0.84 -16.23 -8.40
CA ILE A 238 -1.86 -17.21 -8.77
C ILE A 238 -2.53 -17.80 -7.53
N ASN A 239 -3.85 -17.64 -7.42
CA ASN A 239 -4.63 -18.03 -6.24
C ASN A 239 -4.17 -17.40 -4.91
N SER A 240 -3.44 -16.28 -4.91
CA SER A 240 -3.06 -15.57 -3.67
C SER A 240 -4.09 -14.50 -3.29
N SER A 241 -4.50 -14.51 -2.02
CA SER A 241 -5.41 -13.49 -1.48
C SER A 241 -4.70 -12.26 -0.90
N TYR A 242 -3.37 -12.18 -1.02
CA TYR A 242 -2.54 -11.12 -0.47
C TYR A 242 -1.52 -10.68 -1.50
N TRP A 243 -1.46 -9.38 -1.76
CA TRP A 243 -0.43 -8.73 -2.58
C TRP A 243 0.38 -7.78 -1.72
N TYR A 244 1.65 -7.61 -2.09
CA TYR A 244 2.65 -6.83 -1.37
C TYR A 244 3.37 -5.93 -2.36
N PHE A 245 3.55 -4.67 -1.99
CA PHE A 245 4.25 -3.65 -2.77
C PHE A 245 5.16 -2.89 -1.82
N TRP A 246 6.43 -2.73 -2.18
CA TRP A 246 7.45 -2.05 -1.38
C TRP A 246 8.35 -1.23 -2.30
N TRP A 247 8.73 -0.03 -1.86
CA TRP A 247 9.60 0.89 -2.60
C TRP A 247 10.77 1.34 -1.69
N ASP A 248 12.02 1.23 -2.15
CA ASP A 248 13.26 1.58 -1.38
C ASP A 248 14.03 2.79 -1.93
#